data_AF-A0A944PI92-F1
#
_entry.id   AF-A0A944PI92-F1
#
_cell.length_a   1.000
_cell.length_b   1.000
_cell.length_c   1.000
_cell.angle_alpha   90.00
_cell.angle_beta   90.00
_cell.angle_gamma   90.00
#
_symmetry.space_group_name_H-M   'P 1'
#
loop_
_entity.id
_entity.type
_entity.pdbx_description
1 polymer ?
#
loop_
_entity_poly.entity_id
_entity_poly.type
_entity_poly.pdbx_seq_one_letter_code
_entity_poly.pdbx_strand_id
1 'polypeptide(L)' 'MLTINVAILLMVIVVLRLRRRTEARSRFDEKMTVLIVLALGVILAPTEVGQGIANIVGQLVSGVSQAGQ' A
#
# COMPACT_ATOMS: atom_id res chain seq x y z
N MET A 1 -11.09 -18.78 11.61
CA MET A 1 -9.98 -18.13 10.88
C MET A 1 -10.55 -16.93 10.14
N LEU A 2 -10.23 -15.72 10.56
CA LEU A 2 -10.79 -14.50 9.96
C LEU A 2 -9.90 -14.11 8.78
N THR A 3 -10.25 -14.53 7.57
CA THR A 3 -9.56 -14.13 6.35
C THR A 3 -9.95 -12.69 6.03
N ILE A 4 -9.34 -11.72 6.72
CA ILE A 4 -9.47 -10.32 6.33
C ILE A 4 -8.85 -10.17 4.95
N ASN A 5 -9.65 -9.72 4.00
CA ASN A 5 -9.15 -9.36 2.68
C ASN A 5 -8.17 -8.19 2.86
N VAL A 6 -6.90 -8.42 2.49
CA VAL A 6 -5.82 -7.43 2.61
C VAL A 6 -6.19 -6.12 1.92
N ALA A 7 -6.96 -6.17 0.82
CA ALA A 7 -7.47 -4.97 0.17
C ALA A 7 -8.38 -4.14 1.09
N ILE A 8 -9.24 -4.79 1.88
CA ILE A 8 -10.10 -4.08 2.85
C ILE A 8 -9.23 -3.43 3.94
N LEU A 9 -8.20 -4.11 4.42
CA LEU A 9 -7.29 -3.56 5.43
C LEU A 9 -6.56 -2.31 4.91
N LEU A 10 -6.01 -2.37 3.69
CA LEU A 10 -5.34 -1.24 3.06
C LEU A 10 -6.31 -0.08 2.78
N MET A 11 -7.56 -0.38 2.37
CA MET A 11 -8.62 0.62 2.19
C MET A 11 -8.90 1.38 3.50
N VAL A 12 -9.03 0.66 4.61
CA VAL A 12 -9.25 1.26 5.94
C VAL A 12 -8.07 2.14 6.35
N ILE A 13 -6.83 1.70 6.12
CA ILE A 13 -5.64 2.49 6.42
C ILE A 13 -5.63 3.81 5.61
N VAL A 14 -5.95 3.75 4.32
CA VAL A 14 -6.05 4.94 3.45
C VAL A 14 -7.13 5.91 3.97
N VAL A 15 -8.32 5.41 4.28
CA VAL A 15 -9.42 6.23 4.81
C VAL A 15 -9.05 6.87 6.15
N LEU A 16 -8.43 6.12 7.06
CA LEU A 16 -7.96 6.64 8.35
C LEU A 16 -6.85 7.69 8.18
N ARG A 17 -5.96 7.53 7.20
CA ARG A 17 -4.92 8.50 6.88
C ARG A 17 -5.49 9.78 6.29
N LEU A 18 -6.39 9.69 5.31
CA LEU A 18 -7.04 10.85 4.69
C LEU A 18 -7.94 11.61 5.65
N ARG A 19 -8.56 10.93 6.62
CA ARG A 19 -9.41 11.55 7.65
C ARG A 19 -8.62 12.34 8.70
N ARG A 20 -7.32 12.12 8.85
CA ARG A 20 -6.52 12.92 9.80
C ARG A 20 -6.35 14.33 9.23
N ARG A 21 -6.87 15.33 9.95
CA ARG A 21 -6.68 16.75 9.63
C ARG A 21 -5.20 17.08 9.50
N THR A 22 -4.89 17.94 8.53
CA THR A 22 -3.58 18.58 8.33
C THR A 22 -3.30 19.55 9.48
N GLU A 23 -2.75 19.03 10.57
CA GLU A 23 -2.02 19.83 11.57
C GLU A 23 -0.74 20.39 10.93
N ALA A 24 -0.15 21.44 11.51
CA ALA A 24 1.14 22.01 11.07
C ALA A 24 2.27 20.97 11.24
N ARG A 25 2.37 20.06 10.27
CA ARG A 25 3.29 18.95 10.23
C ARG A 25 4.54 19.41 9.48
N SER A 26 5.72 18.95 9.90
CA SER A 26 6.94 19.12 9.10
C SER A 26 6.66 18.71 7.66
N ARG A 27 7.08 19.51 6.67
CA ARG A 27 6.83 19.23 5.24
C ARG A 27 7.29 17.83 4.82
N PHE A 28 8.23 17.23 5.56
CA PHE A 28 8.67 15.86 5.37
C PHE A 28 7.58 14.83 5.72
N ASP A 29 6.92 14.96 6.87
CA ASP A 29 5.87 14.05 7.33
C ASP A 29 4.63 14.10 6.41
N GLU A 30 4.32 15.29 5.89
CA GLU A 30 3.23 15.49 4.93
C GLU A 30 3.53 14.78 3.61
N LYS A 31 4.72 14.99 3.04
CA LYS A 31 5.17 14.31 1.82
C LYS A 31 5.19 12.80 1.98
N MET A 32 5.73 12.29 3.10
CA MET A 32 5.79 10.84 3.37
C MET A 32 4.39 10.24 3.50
N THR A 33 3.46 10.94 4.16
CA THR A 33 2.07 10.49 4.28
C THR A 33 1.36 10.46 2.92
N VAL A 34 1.52 11.50 2.11
CA VAL A 34 0.96 11.54 0.74
C VAL A 34 1.54 10.42 -0.12
N LEU A 35 2.86 10.19 -0.05
CA LEU A 35 3.55 9.15 -0.82
C LEU A 35 3.04 7.75 -0.43
N ILE A 36 2.88 7.48 0.87
CA ILE A 36 2.30 6.22 1.36
C ILE A 36 0.85 6.05 0.89
N VAL A 37 0.01 7.07 1.02
CA VAL A 37 -1.40 7.01 0.59
C VAL A 37 -1.50 6.80 -0.93
N LEU A 38 -0.64 7.45 -1.71
CA LEU A 38 -0.58 7.29 -3.17
C LEU A 38 -0.17 5.85 -3.54
N ALA A 39 0.90 5.33 -2.93
CA ALA A 39 1.35 3.96 -3.17
C ALA A 39 0.27 2.93 -2.79
N LEU A 40 -0.37 3.12 -1.63
CA LEU A 40 -1.49 2.27 -1.21
C LEU A 40 -2.67 2.37 -2.17
N GLY A 41 -3.04 3.58 -2.61
CA GLY A 41 -4.12 3.79 -3.57
C GLY A 41 -3.86 3.16 -4.93
N VAL A 42 -2.62 3.23 -5.43
CA VAL A 42 -2.20 2.58 -6.68
C VAL A 42 -2.30 1.06 -6.58
N ILE A 43 -1.87 0.46 -5.46
CA ILE A 43 -1.97 -0.98 -5.23
C ILE A 43 -3.43 -1.42 -5.06
N LEU A 44 -4.28 -0.58 -4.45
CA LEU A 44 -5.68 -0.88 -4.19
C LEU A 44 -6.57 -0.77 -5.43
N ALA A 45 -6.28 0.21 -6.29
CA ALA A 45 -7.08 0.46 -7.46
C ALA A 45 -6.81 -0.63 -8.51
N PRO A 46 -7.85 -1.13 -9.22
CA PRO A 46 -7.71 -2.07 -10.32
C PRO A 46 -7.15 -1.34 -11.55
N THR A 47 -5.95 -0.80 -11.41
CA THR A 47 -5.21 -0.07 -12.44
C THR A 47 -4.12 -0.98 -12.98
N GLU A 48 -3.84 -0.86 -14.28
CA GLU A 48 -2.77 -1.62 -14.94
C GLU A 48 -1.42 -1.42 -14.23
N VAL A 49 -1.17 -0.21 -13.72
CA VAL A 49 0.01 0.13 -12.92
C VAL A 49 0.05 -0.62 -11.59
N GLY A 50 -1.07 -0.66 -10.85
CA GLY A 50 -1.19 -1.39 -9.59
C GLY A 50 -0.98 -2.90 -9.75
N GLN A 51 -1.54 -3.48 -10.81
CA GLN A 51 -1.36 -4.89 -11.17
C GLN A 51 0.09 -5.19 -11.59
N GLY A 52 0.72 -4.31 -12.36
CA GLY A 52 2.13 -4.45 -12.73
C GLY A 52 3.06 -4.48 -11.51
N ILE A 53 2.86 -3.58 -10.55
CA ILE A 53 3.64 -3.54 -9.31
C ILE A 53 3.39 -4.81 -8.47
N ALA A 54 2.13 -5.22 -8.31
CA ALA A 54 1.78 -6.43 -7.57
C ALA A 54 2.42 -7.69 -8.17
N ASN A 55 2.48 -7.79 -9.50
CA ASN A 55 3.13 -8.90 -10.20
C ASN A 55 4.64 -8.92 -9.96
N ILE A 56 5.32 -7.76 -10.03
CA ILE A 56 6.76 -7.67 -9.77
C ILE A 56 7.07 -8.08 -8.33
N VAL A 57 6.32 -7.55 -7.35
CA VAL A 57 6.50 -7.89 -5.94
C VAL A 57 6.21 -9.37 -5.69
N GLY A 58 5.16 -9.93 -6.31
CA GLY A 58 4.83 -11.35 -6.22
C GLY A 58 5.91 -12.27 -6.77
N GLN A 59 6.50 -11.90 -7.92
CA GLN A 59 7.64 -12.62 -8.50
C GLN A 59 8.88 -12.54 -7.61
N LEU A 60 9.15 -11.38 -7.01
CA LEU A 60 10.29 -11.19 -6.11
C LEU A 60 10.14 -12.03 -4.84
N VAL A 61 8.95 -12.03 -4.23
CA VAL A 61 8.63 -12.85 -3.04
C VAL A 61 8.76 -14.34 -3.36
N SER A 62 8.27 -14.76 -4.53
CA SER A 62 8.37 -16.16 -4.99
C SER A 62 9.83 -16.57 -5.22
N GLY A 63 10.64 -15.71 -5.83
CA GLY A 63 12.08 -15.94 -6.03
C GLY A 63 12.84 -16.06 -4.70
N VAL A 64 12.54 -15.20 -3.72
CA VAL A 64 13.16 -15.25 -2.38
C VAL A 64 12.69 -16.48 -1.60
N SER A 65 11.41 -16.83 -1.65
CA SER A 65 10.89 -18.06 -1.01
C SER A 65 11.51 -19.32 -1.59
N GLN A 66 11.78 -19.36 -2.89
CA GLN A 66 12.39 -20.51 -3.55
C GLN A 66 13.90 -20.60 -3.31
N ALA A 67 14.58 -19.47 -3.09
CA ALA A 67 15.99 -19.44 -2.67
C ALA A 67 16.19 -19.80 -1.19
N GLY A 68 15.12 -19.79 -0.39
CA GLY A 68 15.15 -20.17 1.03
C GLY A 68 14.76 -21.62 1.33
N GLN A 69 14.40 -22.41 0.31
CA GLN A 69 14.27 -23.88 0.38
C GLN A 69 15.58 -24.55 0.00
#